data_AF-A0A8S9BSU9-F1
#
_entry.id   AF-A0A8S9BSU9-F1
#
_cell.length_a   1.000
_cell.length_b   1.000
_cell.length_c   1.000
_cell.angle_alpha   90.00
_cell.angle_beta   90.00
_cell.angle_gamma   90.00
#
_symmetry.space_group_name_H-M   'P 1'
#
loop_
_entity.id
_entity.type
_entity.pdbx_description
1 polymer ?
#
loop_
_entity_poly.entity_id
_entity_poly.type
_entity_poly.pdbx_seq_one_letter_code
_entity_poly.pdbx_strand_id
1 'polypeptide(L)'
;MRLDTGCEVHNLITLQAVHKLNMSDNIIIRDESICTCLNGDELMSVGTIVLRWKGKRFRKIFTTVFHVINGNSLPWDVILGAETIHEHSILKFAGFGGAGPILPKKTKEEKAYAATRKRERDEKAAANDAKVDADIKAKEEATRQTRSNASSSSSESSGA
;
A
#
# COMPACT_ATOMS: atom_id res chain seq x y z
N MET A 1 9.69 22.42 -9.43
CA MET A 1 8.44 21.85 -8.91
C MET A 1 8.73 21.25 -7.54
N ARG A 2 8.01 21.67 -6.51
CA ARG A 2 8.07 21.13 -5.16
C ARG A 2 6.82 20.28 -4.89
N LEU A 3 6.98 19.27 -4.04
CA LEU A 3 5.87 18.47 -3.52
C LEU A 3 5.58 18.98 -2.12
N ASP A 4 4.34 19.37 -1.86
CA ASP A 4 3.92 19.88 -0.56
C ASP A 4 2.67 19.13 -0.09
N THR A 5 2.87 18.23 0.88
CA THR A 5 1.78 17.46 1.47
C THR A 5 0.96 18.27 2.48
N GLY A 6 1.42 19.44 2.91
CA GLY A 6 0.66 20.36 3.76
C GLY A 6 -0.24 21.30 2.97
N CYS A 7 -0.06 21.38 1.65
CA CYS A 7 -0.95 22.11 0.75
C CYS A 7 -2.11 21.19 0.34
N GLU A 8 -3.16 21.13 1.14
CA GLU A 8 -4.17 20.07 1.05
C GLU A 8 -5.01 20.10 -0.23
N VAL A 9 -5.45 21.28 -0.65
CA VAL A 9 -6.57 21.44 -1.60
C VAL A 9 -6.12 21.88 -3.00
N HIS A 10 -4.94 22.49 -3.13
CA HIS A 10 -4.59 23.22 -4.36
C HIS A 10 -3.19 22.88 -4.88
N ASN A 11 -3.06 22.84 -6.20
CA ASN A 11 -1.74 22.94 -6.85
C ASN A 11 -1.48 24.39 -7.19
N LEU A 12 -0.24 24.84 -7.02
CA LEU A 12 0.13 26.24 -7.19
C LEU A 12 1.17 26.38 -8.30
N ILE A 13 1.04 27.44 -9.09
CA ILE A 13 2.04 27.85 -10.06
C ILE A 13 2.21 29.37 -9.98
N THR A 14 3.44 29.86 -10.06
CA THR A 14 3.66 31.30 -10.10
C THR A 14 3.30 31.85 -11.47
N LEU A 15 2.77 33.07 -11.49
CA LEU A 15 2.51 33.80 -12.74
C LEU A 15 3.79 33.93 -13.59
N GLN A 16 4.94 34.12 -12.95
CA GLN A 16 6.25 34.15 -13.60
C GLN A 16 6.57 32.83 -14.32
N ALA A 17 6.23 31.68 -13.73
CA ALA A 17 6.42 30.39 -14.38
C ALA A 17 5.48 30.21 -15.58
N VAL A 18 4.23 30.67 -15.49
CA VAL A 18 3.29 30.67 -16.63
C VAL A 18 3.80 31.55 -17.78
N HIS A 19 4.36 32.72 -17.46
CA HIS A 19 4.97 33.61 -18.45
C HIS A 19 6.16 32.95 -19.15
N LYS A 20 7.05 32.26 -18.41
CA LYS A 20 8.18 31.50 -18.99
C LYS A 20 7.72 30.40 -19.94
N LEU A 21 6.51 29.88 -19.76
CA LEU A 21 5.91 28.87 -20.63
C LEU A 21 5.16 29.47 -21.83
N ASN A 22 5.03 30.80 -21.91
CA ASN A 22 4.21 31.52 -22.89
C ASN A 22 2.75 31.04 -22.90
N MET A 23 2.18 30.80 -21.71
CA MET A 23 0.80 30.30 -21.56
C MET A 23 -0.11 31.26 -20.79
N SER A 24 0.25 32.56 -20.72
CA SER A 24 -0.52 33.56 -19.98
C SER A 24 -1.96 33.70 -20.50
N ASP A 25 -2.17 33.55 -21.80
CA ASP A 25 -3.49 33.64 -22.44
C ASP A 25 -4.42 32.47 -22.07
N ASN A 26 -3.87 31.39 -21.48
CA ASN A 26 -4.62 30.21 -21.07
C ASN A 26 -5.10 30.29 -19.62
N ILE A 27 -4.83 31.39 -18.92
CA ILE A 27 -5.27 31.59 -17.54
C ILE A 27 -6.76 31.95 -17.55
N ILE A 28 -7.56 31.14 -16.86
CA ILE A 28 -8.95 31.46 -16.54
C ILE A 28 -8.92 32.37 -15.32
N ILE A 29 -9.09 33.67 -15.54
CA ILE A 29 -9.03 34.70 -14.49
C ILE A 29 -10.14 34.46 -13.46
N ARG A 30 -9.73 34.29 -12.20
CA ARG A 30 -10.58 34.14 -11.02
C ARG A 30 -9.79 34.62 -9.82
N ASP A 31 -10.17 35.78 -9.30
CA ASP A 31 -9.55 36.34 -8.10
C ASP A 31 -10.23 35.73 -6.87
N GLU A 32 -9.50 34.89 -6.15
CA GLU A 32 -10.01 34.19 -4.97
C GLU A 32 -8.91 33.90 -3.95
N SER A 33 -9.28 33.95 -2.67
CA SER A 33 -8.43 33.48 -1.57
C SER A 33 -8.49 31.95 -1.53
N ILE A 34 -7.34 31.29 -1.68
CA ILE A 34 -7.28 29.82 -1.84
C ILE A 34 -6.78 29.09 -0.60
N CYS A 35 -5.94 29.72 0.23
CA CYS A 35 -5.50 29.14 1.49
C CYS A 35 -4.91 30.19 2.42
N THR A 36 -4.85 29.85 3.71
CA THR A 36 -4.07 30.58 4.71
C THR A 36 -2.73 29.90 4.88
N CYS A 37 -1.64 30.65 4.68
CA CYS A 37 -0.29 30.18 4.90
C CYS A 37 0.01 30.02 6.39
N LEU A 38 1.08 29.29 6.74
CA LEU A 38 1.48 29.06 8.13
C LEU A 38 1.84 30.35 8.90
N ASN A 39 2.18 31.42 8.20
CA ASN A 39 2.44 32.74 8.78
C ASN A 39 1.16 33.57 9.00
N GLY A 40 -0.02 33.03 8.66
CA GLY A 40 -1.31 33.71 8.77
C GLY A 40 -1.72 34.51 7.54
N ASP A 41 -0.85 34.65 6.52
CA ASP A 41 -1.18 35.38 5.31
C ASP A 41 -2.15 34.60 4.43
N GLU A 42 -3.12 35.28 3.84
CA GLU A 42 -3.97 34.70 2.81
C GLU A 42 -3.25 34.68 1.46
N LEU A 43 -3.26 33.52 0.82
CA LEU A 43 -2.72 33.34 -0.51
C LEU A 43 -3.82 33.60 -1.54
N MET A 44 -3.63 34.65 -2.34
CA MET A 44 -4.55 35.06 -3.40
C MET A 44 -4.16 34.44 -4.74
N SER A 45 -5.15 33.87 -5.42
CA SER A 45 -5.04 33.33 -6.78
C SER A 45 -5.50 34.37 -7.79
N VAL A 46 -4.73 34.59 -8.85
CA VAL A 46 -5.09 35.43 -10.01
C VAL A 46 -6.05 34.69 -10.94
N GLY A 47 -6.02 33.35 -10.91
CA GLY A 47 -6.85 32.50 -11.74
C GLY A 47 -6.36 31.07 -11.75
N THR A 48 -6.88 30.29 -12.68
CA THR A 48 -6.51 28.88 -12.82
C THR A 48 -5.97 28.58 -14.21
N ILE A 49 -5.08 27.61 -14.31
CA ILE A 49 -4.56 27.09 -15.57
C ILE A 49 -4.53 25.57 -15.54
N VAL A 50 -4.97 24.93 -16.61
CA VAL A 50 -4.89 23.48 -16.77
C VAL A 50 -3.62 23.15 -17.53
N LEU A 51 -2.73 22.38 -16.91
CA LEU A 51 -1.47 21.98 -17.51
C LEU A 51 -1.38 20.47 -17.68
N ARG A 52 -0.88 20.06 -18.85
CA ARG A 52 -0.44 18.69 -19.10
C ARG A 52 1.05 18.60 -18.84
N TRP A 53 1.45 17.74 -17.92
CA TRP A 53 2.85 17.61 -17.51
C TRP A 53 3.25 16.15 -17.33
N LYS A 54 4.56 15.91 -17.41
CA LYS A 54 5.15 14.57 -17.23
C LYS A 54 6.39 14.69 -16.35
N GLY A 55 6.38 14.02 -15.20
CA GLY A 55 7.59 13.93 -14.40
C GLY A 55 8.65 13.07 -15.09
N LYS A 56 9.93 13.40 -14.91
CA LYS A 56 11.06 12.75 -15.62
C LYS A 56 11.08 11.21 -15.49
N ARG A 57 10.68 10.69 -14.32
CA ARG A 57 10.63 9.24 -14.04
C ARG A 57 9.25 8.61 -14.26
N PHE A 58 8.25 9.42 -14.59
CA PHE A 58 6.89 8.95 -14.80
C PHE A 58 6.69 8.61 -16.27
N ARG A 59 6.17 7.42 -16.56
CA ARG A 59 5.73 7.06 -17.91
C ARG A 59 4.41 7.74 -18.27
N LYS A 60 3.58 8.02 -17.27
CA LYS A 60 2.26 8.65 -17.39
C LYS A 60 2.38 10.17 -17.58
N ILE A 61 1.50 10.73 -18.41
CA ILE A 61 1.26 12.17 -18.51
C ILE A 61 0.08 12.50 -17.60
N PHE A 62 0.21 13.57 -16.84
CA PHE A 62 -0.80 14.08 -15.93
C PHE A 62 -1.43 15.33 -16.50
N THR A 63 -2.71 15.55 -16.19
CA THR A 63 -3.43 16.78 -16.46
C THR A 63 -3.90 17.30 -15.13
N THR A 64 -3.47 18.50 -14.74
CA THR A 64 -3.72 19.04 -13.40
C THR A 64 -4.13 20.50 -13.52
N VAL A 65 -5.06 20.93 -12.67
CA VAL A 65 -5.44 22.33 -12.51
C VAL A 65 -4.51 22.98 -11.48
N PHE A 66 -3.94 24.12 -11.84
CA PHE A 66 -3.09 24.92 -10.96
C PHE A 66 -3.74 26.28 -10.72
N HIS A 67 -3.73 26.73 -9.47
CA HIS A 67 -4.00 28.12 -9.12
C HIS A 67 -2.75 28.96 -9.39
N VAL A 68 -2.95 30.06 -10.09
CA VAL A 68 -1.89 30.96 -10.53
C VAL A 68 -1.71 32.04 -9.48
N ILE A 69 -0.54 32.07 -8.84
CA ILE A 69 -0.24 33.00 -7.76
C ILE A 69 0.67 34.11 -8.27
N ASN A 70 0.44 35.34 -7.81
CA ASN A 70 1.35 36.44 -8.10
C ASN A 70 2.65 36.28 -7.29
N GLY A 71 3.60 35.53 -7.86
CA GLY A 71 4.75 34.98 -7.14
C GLY A 71 5.97 35.89 -7.04
N ASN A 72 5.79 37.20 -6.88
CA ASN A 72 6.93 38.09 -6.71
C ASN A 72 7.77 37.65 -5.51
N SER A 73 8.98 37.15 -5.77
CA SER A 73 9.96 36.70 -4.78
C SER A 73 9.69 35.36 -4.08
N LEU A 74 8.84 34.48 -4.64
CA LEU A 74 8.67 33.14 -4.08
C LEU A 74 9.86 32.21 -4.44
N PRO A 75 10.37 31.38 -3.51
CA PRO A 75 11.52 30.51 -3.76
C PRO A 75 11.16 29.24 -4.56
N TRP A 76 10.00 29.23 -5.21
CA TRP A 76 9.46 28.10 -5.96
C TRP A 76 8.63 28.60 -7.14
N ASP A 77 8.66 27.86 -8.25
CA ASP A 77 7.85 28.15 -9.44
C ASP A 77 6.52 27.37 -9.46
N VAL A 78 6.53 26.13 -8.94
CA VAL A 78 5.38 25.21 -8.98
C VAL A 78 5.36 24.38 -7.70
N ILE A 79 4.18 24.25 -7.08
CA ILE A 79 3.88 23.33 -5.98
C ILE A 79 2.79 22.36 -6.44
N LEU A 80 3.02 21.07 -6.20
CA LEU A 80 1.98 20.05 -6.25
C LEU A 80 1.45 19.81 -4.84
N GLY A 81 0.15 19.97 -4.67
CA GLY A 81 -0.54 19.79 -3.41
C GLY A 81 -0.80 18.32 -3.09
N ALA A 82 -1.26 18.09 -1.86
CA ALA A 82 -1.50 16.77 -1.29
C ALA A 82 -2.49 15.94 -2.12
N GLU A 83 -3.57 16.55 -2.62
CA GLU A 83 -4.58 15.88 -3.44
C GLU A 83 -3.96 15.22 -4.67
N THR A 84 -3.24 15.98 -5.49
CA THR A 84 -2.59 15.45 -6.70
C THR A 84 -1.47 14.47 -6.37
N ILE A 85 -0.73 14.70 -5.28
CA ILE A 85 0.27 13.75 -4.77
C ILE A 85 -0.38 12.40 -4.44
N HIS A 86 -1.53 12.41 -3.78
CA HIS A 86 -2.25 11.22 -3.35
C HIS A 86 -2.90 10.51 -4.54
N GLU A 87 -3.69 11.24 -5.33
CA GLU A 87 -4.43 10.74 -6.50
C GLU A 87 -3.51 10.01 -7.48
N HIS A 88 -2.31 10.57 -7.71
CA HIS A 88 -1.35 9.99 -8.64
C HIS A 88 -0.26 9.15 -7.96
N SER A 89 -0.36 8.95 -6.64
CA SER A 89 0.61 8.20 -5.84
C SER A 89 2.06 8.66 -6.08
N ILE A 90 2.27 9.97 -6.24
CA ILE A 90 3.54 10.56 -6.68
C ILE A 90 4.69 10.14 -5.77
N LEU A 91 4.48 10.14 -4.46
CA LEU A 91 5.51 9.76 -3.48
C LEU A 91 5.89 8.28 -3.56
N LYS A 92 4.94 7.39 -3.89
CA LYS A 92 5.19 5.95 -4.09
C LYS A 92 6.09 5.68 -5.31
N PHE A 93 6.00 6.52 -6.34
CA PHE A 93 6.83 6.42 -7.55
C PHE A 93 8.14 7.22 -7.47
N ALA A 94 8.19 8.27 -6.64
CA ALA A 94 9.33 9.19 -6.52
C ALA A 94 10.38 8.77 -5.46
N GLY A 95 10.17 7.67 -4.73
CA GLY A 95 11.14 7.14 -3.77
C GLY A 95 11.16 7.86 -2.41
N PHE A 96 10.12 8.63 -2.08
CA PHE A 96 9.91 9.16 -0.74
C PHE A 96 8.86 8.29 -0.02
N GLY A 97 9.34 7.28 0.72
CA GLY A 97 8.53 6.52 1.68
C GLY A 97 7.82 5.28 1.13
N GLY A 98 8.49 4.13 1.23
CA GLY A 98 7.85 2.81 1.28
C GLY A 98 7.73 2.09 -0.06
N ALA A 99 8.76 1.32 -0.41
CA ALA A 99 8.57 0.17 -1.27
C ALA A 99 7.57 -0.80 -0.60
N GLY A 100 6.40 -0.99 -1.19
CA GLY A 100 5.87 -2.35 -1.20
C GLY A 100 6.79 -3.17 -2.10
N PRO A 101 7.37 -4.30 -1.66
CA PRO A 101 8.34 -5.01 -2.48
C PRO A 101 7.67 -5.46 -3.79
N ILE A 102 8.16 -4.94 -4.91
CA ILE A 102 7.88 -5.52 -6.22
C ILE A 102 8.74 -6.77 -6.31
N LEU A 103 8.21 -7.88 -5.82
CA LEU A 103 8.84 -9.18 -5.99
C LEU A 103 8.93 -9.50 -7.49
N PRO A 104 10.07 -10.00 -7.99
CA PRO A 104 10.20 -10.39 -9.38
C PRO A 104 9.09 -11.39 -9.75
N LYS A 105 8.54 -11.27 -10.96
CA LYS A 105 7.58 -12.26 -11.46
C LYS A 105 8.28 -13.62 -11.44
N LYS A 106 7.79 -14.54 -10.59
CA LYS A 106 8.30 -15.90 -10.53
C LYS A 106 8.37 -16.50 -11.93
N THR A 107 9.51 -17.09 -12.26
CA THR A 107 9.68 -17.78 -13.55
C THR A 107 8.71 -18.96 -13.64
N LYS A 108 8.48 -19.49 -14.86
CA LYS A 108 7.61 -20.67 -15.02
C LYS A 108 8.12 -21.86 -14.19
N GLU A 109 9.44 -22.01 -14.10
CA GLU A 109 10.12 -23.04 -13.31
C GLU A 109 9.89 -22.84 -11.81
N GLU A 110 10.02 -21.63 -11.29
CA GLU A 110 9.77 -21.33 -9.88
C GLU A 110 8.30 -21.53 -9.49
N LYS A 111 7.37 -21.25 -10.42
CA LYS A 111 5.95 -21.53 -10.22
C LYS A 111 5.67 -23.03 -10.19
N ALA A 112 6.28 -23.79 -11.09
CA ALA A 112 6.16 -25.24 -11.12
C ALA A 112 6.74 -25.87 -9.85
N TYR A 113 7.92 -25.43 -9.41
CA TYR A 113 8.55 -25.90 -8.18
C TYR A 113 7.75 -25.54 -6.93
N ALA A 114 7.12 -24.37 -6.89
CA ALA A 114 6.23 -24.01 -5.78
C ALA A 114 4.96 -24.87 -5.77
N ALA A 115 4.41 -25.21 -6.95
CA ALA A 115 3.24 -26.08 -7.06
C ALA A 115 3.57 -27.53 -6.63
N THR A 116 4.72 -28.07 -7.02
CA THR A 116 5.15 -29.41 -6.58
C THR A 116 5.40 -29.45 -5.08
N ARG A 117 6.09 -28.45 -4.51
CA ARG A 117 6.29 -28.38 -3.05
C ARG A 117 4.99 -28.28 -2.28
N LYS A 118 4.01 -27.52 -2.80
CA LYS A 118 2.69 -27.43 -2.17
C LYS A 118 2.00 -28.79 -2.20
N ARG A 119 1.99 -29.46 -3.35
CA ARG A 119 1.41 -30.79 -3.50
C ARG A 119 2.06 -31.83 -2.58
N GLU A 120 3.38 -31.88 -2.50
CA GLU A 120 4.09 -32.78 -1.58
C GLU A 120 3.75 -32.50 -0.10
N ARG A 121 3.54 -31.23 0.25
CA ARG A 121 3.17 -30.84 1.61
C ARG A 121 1.73 -31.26 1.93
N ASP A 122 0.82 -31.06 0.99
CA ASP A 122 -0.58 -31.45 1.12
C ASP A 122 -0.71 -32.99 1.18
N GLU A 123 0.07 -33.73 0.37
CA GLU A 123 0.15 -35.19 0.42
C GLU A 123 0.74 -35.71 1.74
N LYS A 124 1.80 -35.07 2.26
CA LYS A 124 2.36 -35.41 3.58
C LYS A 124 1.40 -35.10 4.73
N ALA A 125 0.65 -34.00 4.64
CA ALA A 125 -0.37 -33.68 5.63
C ALA A 125 -1.46 -34.76 5.65
N ALA A 126 -2.00 -35.11 4.48
CA ALA A 126 -3.01 -36.16 4.36
C ALA A 126 -2.52 -37.53 4.88
N ALA A 127 -1.26 -37.90 4.59
CA ALA A 127 -0.67 -39.15 5.09
C ALA A 127 -0.48 -39.14 6.62
N ASN A 128 -0.15 -37.98 7.19
CA ASN A 128 0.01 -37.84 8.63
C ASN A 128 -1.36 -37.88 9.33
N ASP A 129 -2.37 -37.20 8.79
CA ASP A 129 -3.73 -37.25 9.30
C ASP A 129 -4.28 -38.69 9.29
N ALA A 130 -4.06 -39.44 8.20
CA ALA A 130 -4.43 -40.84 8.12
C ALA A 130 -3.70 -41.73 9.14
N LYS A 131 -2.44 -41.42 9.46
CA LYS A 131 -1.66 -42.15 10.47
C LYS A 131 -2.15 -41.83 11.89
N VAL A 132 -2.49 -40.57 12.16
CA VAL A 132 -3.07 -40.15 13.44
C VAL A 132 -4.42 -40.83 13.65
N ASP A 133 -5.29 -40.89 12.62
CA ASP A 133 -6.57 -41.58 12.70
C ASP A 133 -6.40 -43.09 12.95
N ALA A 134 -5.40 -43.72 12.34
CA ALA A 134 -5.09 -45.13 12.58
C ALA A 134 -4.57 -45.40 14.01
N ASP A 135 -3.69 -44.54 14.53
CA ASP A 135 -3.17 -44.65 15.90
C ASP A 135 -4.27 -44.41 16.94
N ILE A 136 -5.21 -43.49 16.67
CA ILE A 136 -6.38 -43.27 17.54
C ILE A 136 -7.23 -44.54 17.60
N LYS A 137 -7.57 -45.13 16.44
CA LYS A 137 -8.36 -46.38 16.39
C LYS A 137 -7.65 -47.54 17.10
N ALA A 138 -6.35 -47.72 16.87
CA ALA A 138 -5.57 -48.77 17.51
C ALA A 138 -5.51 -48.60 19.04
N LYS A 139 -5.40 -47.36 19.52
CA LYS A 139 -5.41 -47.05 20.95
C LYS A 139 -6.78 -47.29 21.57
N GLU A 140 -7.87 -46.97 20.87
CA GLU A 140 -9.23 -47.27 21.32
C GLU A 140 -9.48 -48.79 21.44
N GLU A 141 -9.03 -49.58 20.46
CA GLU A 141 -9.11 -51.05 20.52
C GLU A 141 -8.26 -51.64 21.66
N ALA A 142 -7.03 -51.17 21.83
CA ALA A 142 -6.15 -51.61 22.92
C ALA A 142 -6.73 -51.29 24.30
N THR A 143 -7.37 -50.12 24.45
CA THR A 143 -8.01 -49.70 25.71
C THR A 143 -9.26 -50.55 26.01
N ARG A 144 -10.01 -50.97 24.98
CA ARG A 144 -11.11 -51.93 25.14
C ARG A 144 -10.62 -53.29 25.65
N GLN A 145 -9.50 -53.79 25.14
CA GLN A 145 -8.93 -55.09 25.57
C GLN A 145 -8.31 -55.07 26.97
N THR A 146 -7.74 -53.94 27.42
CA THR A 146 -7.20 -53.83 28.78
C THR A 146 -8.29 -53.71 29.83
N ARG A 147 -9.42 -53.06 29.54
CA ARG A 147 -10.57 -53.01 30.46
C ARG A 147 -11.22 -54.37 30.69
N SER A 148 -11.23 -55.27 29.71
CA SER A 148 -11.71 -56.64 29.91
C SER A 148 -10.77 -57.50 30.78
N ASN A 149 -9.50 -57.15 30.91
CA ASN A 149 -8.53 -57.89 31.73
C ASN A 149 -8.35 -57.33 33.15
N ALA A 150 -8.73 -56.09 33.43
CA ALA A 150 -8.56 -55.47 34.74
C ALA A 150 -9.70 -55.76 35.74
N SER A 151 -10.84 -56.29 35.29
CA SER A 151 -11.97 -56.66 36.18
C SER A 151 -11.78 -58.00 36.91
N SER A 152 -10.61 -58.64 36.82
CA SER A 152 -10.35 -59.96 37.42
C SER A 152 -9.47 -59.93 38.68
N SER A 153 -9.02 -58.76 39.18
CA SER A 153 -7.98 -58.73 40.22
C SER A 153 -8.07 -57.57 41.23
N SER A 154 -9.05 -57.57 42.13
CA SER A 154 -8.90 -56.91 43.44
C SER A 154 -9.87 -57.46 44.50
N SER A 155 -9.36 -58.36 45.34
CA SER A 155 -9.93 -58.79 46.63
C SER A 155 -8.84 -58.69 47.71
N GLU A 156 -9.21 -58.20 48.91
CA GLU A 156 -8.56 -58.41 50.24
C GLU A 156 -7.21 -57.70 50.57
N SER A 157 -6.85 -57.30 51.81
CA SER A 157 -7.45 -57.37 53.17
C SER A 157 -6.70 -56.47 54.22
N SER A 158 -7.43 -56.11 55.29
CA SER A 158 -7.13 -55.86 56.73
C SER A 158 -5.74 -55.50 57.32
N GLY A 159 -5.75 -54.59 58.33
CA GLY A 159 -5.24 -54.89 59.69
C GLY A 159 -4.36 -53.84 60.39
N ALA A 160 -4.91 -53.14 61.40
CA ALA A 160 -4.35 -52.85 62.74
C ALA A 160 -5.26 -51.85 63.49
#